data_AF-A0A943SMJ6-F1
#
_entry.id   AF-A0A943SMJ6-F1
#
_cell.length_a   1.000
_cell.length_b   1.000
_cell.length_c   1.000
_cell.angle_alpha   90.00
_cell.angle_beta   90.00
_cell.angle_gamma   90.00
#
_symmetry.space_group_name_H-M   'P 1'
#
loop_
_entity.id
_entity.type
_entity.pdbx_description
1 polymer ?
#
loop_
_entity_poly.entity_id
_entity_poly.type
_entity_poly.pdbx_seq_one_letter_code
_entity_poly.pdbx_strand_id
1 'polypeptide(L)' 'NVGMDISVNPNGAYCAVEGLLSPDGRVFGKMGHSERYTDGLLRNVPGEKDQGLARAGVEYFL' A
#
# COMPACT_ATOMS: atom_id res chain seq x y z
N ASN A 1 -4.33 -7.70 -10.58
CA ASN A 1 -3.60 -7.68 -11.87
C ASN A 1 -2.72 -6.45 -11.91
N VAL A 2 -1.46 -6.63 -12.26
CA VAL A 2 -0.53 -5.53 -12.57
C VAL A 2 -0.69 -5.21 -14.05
N GLY A 3 -0.78 -3.92 -14.40
CA GLY A 3 -0.99 -3.49 -15.78
C GLY A 3 -0.84 -1.99 -15.95
N MET A 4 -0.77 -1.54 -17.21
CA MET A 4 -0.64 -0.10 -17.54
C MET A 4 -1.99 0.57 -17.85
N ASP A 5 -3.08 -0.19 -17.85
CA ASP A 5 -4.42 0.34 -18.05
C ASP A 5 -4.86 1.18 -16.84
N ILE A 6 -5.58 2.28 -17.11
CA ILE A 6 -6.03 3.22 -16.07
C ILE A 6 -6.94 2.58 -15.02
N SER A 7 -7.64 1.49 -15.37
CA SER A 7 -8.50 0.75 -14.42
C SER A 7 -7.71 0.08 -13.28
N VAL A 8 -6.41 -0.14 -13.45
CA VAL A 8 -5.53 -0.77 -12.45
C VAL A 8 -4.32 0.08 -12.07
N ASN A 9 -3.96 1.07 -12.88
CA ASN A 9 -2.84 1.99 -12.68
C ASN A 9 -3.30 3.44 -12.88
N PRO A 10 -3.99 4.04 -11.89
CA PRO A 10 -4.69 5.32 -12.05
C PRO A 10 -3.75 6.52 -12.21
N ASN A 11 -2.47 6.38 -11.86
CA ASN A 11 -1.46 7.43 -11.99
C ASN A 11 -0.48 7.19 -13.15
N GLY A 12 -0.63 6.09 -13.90
CA GLY A 12 0.26 5.74 -15.00
C GLY A 12 1.70 5.46 -14.57
N ALA A 13 1.93 5.06 -13.32
CA ALA A 13 3.26 4.73 -12.82
C ALA A 13 3.92 3.67 -13.70
N TYR A 14 5.20 3.85 -14.03
CA TYR A 14 5.96 2.87 -14.79
C TYR A 14 5.97 1.53 -14.04
N CYS A 15 5.69 0.44 -14.76
CA CYS A 15 5.50 -0.90 -14.19
C CYS A 15 4.44 -0.98 -13.06
N ALA A 16 3.51 -0.02 -13.00
CA ALA A 16 2.51 0.12 -11.93
C ALA A 16 3.11 0.11 -10.51
N VAL A 17 4.31 0.70 -10.34
CA VAL A 17 4.95 0.84 -9.03
C VAL A 17 4.12 1.73 -8.11
N GLU A 18 3.84 1.24 -6.90
CA GLU A 18 2.96 1.91 -5.91
C GLU A 18 3.72 2.44 -4.69
N GLY A 19 4.87 1.83 -4.39
CA GLY A 19 5.73 2.20 -3.27
C GLY A 19 7.18 1.76 -3.48
N LEU A 20 8.08 2.35 -2.69
CA LEU A 20 9.52 2.16 -2.73
C LEU A 20 10.07 2.07 -1.31
N LEU A 21 11.13 1.29 -1.13
CA LEU A 21 11.92 1.22 0.09
C LEU A 21 13.27 1.92 -0.10
N SER A 22 13.80 2.52 0.95
CA SER A 22 15.21 2.90 0.99
C SER A 22 16.10 1.67 0.85
N PRO A 23 17.35 1.80 0.38
CA PRO A 23 18.27 0.65 0.23
C PRO A 23 18.52 -0.14 1.52
N ASP A 24 18.41 0.52 2.68
CA ASP A 24 18.54 -0.10 4.00
C ASP A 24 17.20 -0.60 4.59
N GLY A 25 16.10 -0.44 3.84
CA GLY A 25 14.76 -0.89 4.21
C GLY A 25 14.08 -0.08 5.33
N ARG A 26 14.69 1.00 5.83
CA ARG A 26 14.19 1.74 7.00
C ARG A 26 13.14 2.79 6.67
N VAL A 27 13.08 3.25 5.43
CA VAL A 27 12.10 4.24 4.95
C VAL A 27 11.26 3.61 3.86
N PHE A 28 9.96 3.52 4.09
CA PHE A 28 8.98 3.08 3.10
C PHE A 28 8.13 4.27 2.65
N GLY A 29 8.14 4.55 1.34
CA GLY A 29 7.27 5.54 0.71
C GLY A 29 6.23 4.86 -0.16
N LYS A 30 4.97 5.29 -0.07
CA LYS A 30 3.87 4.75 -0.89
C LYS A 30 2.83 5.82 -1.22
N MET A 31 2.08 5.63 -2.30
CA MET A 31 1.10 6.61 -2.78
C MET A 31 -0.32 6.41 -2.23
N GLY A 32 -0.75 5.17 -2.10
CA GLY A 32 -2.02 4.81 -1.48
C GLY A 32 -2.01 5.09 0.02
N HIS A 33 -3.21 5.29 0.57
CA HIS A 33 -3.38 5.81 1.92
C HIS A 33 -3.81 4.69 2.88
N SER A 34 -2.83 3.93 3.41
CA SER A 34 -3.11 2.84 4.35
C SER A 34 -3.62 3.34 5.70
N GLU A 35 -3.30 4.59 6.05
CA GLU A 35 -3.78 5.25 7.26
C GLU A 35 -5.28 5.56 7.22
N ARG A 36 -5.91 5.51 6.04
CA ARG A 36 -7.36 5.68 5.88
C ARG A 36 -8.14 4.38 6.10
N TYR A 37 -7.46 3.26 6.33
CA TYR A 37 -8.13 2.02 6.65
C TYR A 37 -8.69 2.05 8.08
N THR A 38 -9.89 1.50 8.25
CA THR A 38 -10.48 1.19 9.55
C THR A 38 -11.34 -0.06 9.36
N ASP A 39 -11.43 -0.88 10.40
CA ASP A 39 -12.25 -2.09 10.36
C ASP A 39 -13.69 -1.77 9.94
N GLY A 40 -14.22 -2.56 9.00
CA GLY A 40 -15.55 -2.38 8.43
C GLY A 40 -15.76 -1.17 7.51
N LEU A 41 -14.74 -0.36 7.17
CA LEU A 41 -14.87 0.78 6.26
C LEU A 41 -15.12 0.35 4.80
N LEU A 42 -14.32 -0.60 4.30
CA LEU A 42 -14.28 -1.00 2.89
C LEU A 42 -15.10 -2.28 2.62
N ARG A 43 -16.25 -2.43 3.28
CA ARG A 43 -17.08 -3.66 3.24
C ARG A 43 -17.51 -4.11 1.85
N ASN A 44 -17.61 -3.18 0.89
CA ASN A 44 -17.99 -3.46 -0.49
C ASN A 44 -16.80 -3.61 -1.45
N VAL A 45 -15.56 -3.53 -0.96
CA VAL A 45 -14.34 -3.70 -1.77
C VAL A 45 -13.76 -5.09 -1.48
N PRO A 46 -13.77 -6.03 -2.45
CA PRO A 46 -13.31 -7.40 -2.23
C PRO A 46 -11.83 -7.51 -1.81
N GLY A 47 -11.52 -8.51 -0.98
CA GLY A 47 -10.15 -8.86 -0.54
C GLY A 47 -9.72 -8.17 0.76
N GLU A 48 -8.59 -8.60 1.32
CA GLU A 48 -8.01 -7.99 2.53
C GLU A 48 -7.50 -6.58 2.22
N LYS A 49 -7.74 -5.64 3.14
CA LYS A 49 -7.40 -4.20 3.00
C LYS A 49 -6.46 -3.71 4.08
N ASP A 50 -6.39 -4.38 5.22
CA ASP A 50 -5.35 -4.09 6.19
C ASP A 50 -4.00 -4.57 5.65
N GLN A 51 -3.09 -3.63 5.43
CA GLN A 51 -1.73 -3.92 4.97
C GLN A 51 -0.76 -4.18 6.13
N GLY A 52 -1.17 -3.97 7.38
CA GLY A 52 -0.37 -4.21 8.58
C GLY A 52 0.85 -3.30 8.74
N LEU A 53 0.98 -2.23 7.94
CA LEU A 53 2.18 -1.37 7.90
C LEU A 53 2.47 -0.69 9.24
N ALA A 54 1.43 -0.18 9.92
CA ALA A 54 1.59 0.46 11.22
C ALA A 54 2.08 -0.54 12.29
N ARG A 55 1.51 -1.75 12.32
CA ARG A 55 1.95 -2.83 13.22
C ARG A 55 3.39 -3.22 12.94
N ALA A 56 3.75 -3.48 11.68
CA ALA A 56 5.11 -3.84 11.29
C ALA A 56 6.13 -2.74 11.66
N GLY A 57 5.75 -1.47 11.52
CA GLY A 57 6.58 -0.34 11.92
C GLY A 57 6.85 -0.29 13.43
N VAL A 58 5.88 -0.67 14.26
CA VAL A 58 6.07 -0.80 15.71
C VAL A 58 6.93 -2.02 16.03
N GLU A 59 6.61 -3.18 15.45
CA GLU A 59 7.32 -4.45 15.67
C GLU A 59 8.80 -4.38 15.30
N TYR A 60 9.20 -3.54 14.34
CA TYR A 60 10.60 -3.33 14.00
C TYR A 60 11.46 -2.83 15.17
N PHE A 61 10.87 -2.11 16.13
CA PHE A 61 11.58 -1.54 17.28
C PHE A 61 11.42 -2.33 18.58
N LEU A 62 10.58 -3.38 18.60
CA LEU A 62 10.35 -4.25 19.75
C LEU A 62 11.32 -5.43 19.75
#